data_AF-A0A1N5UBD5-F1
#
_entry.id   AF-A0A1N5UBD5-F1
#
_cell.length_a   1.000
_cell.length_b   1.000
_cell.length_c   1.000
_cell.angle_alpha   90.00
_cell.angle_beta   90.00
_cell.angle_gamma   90.00
#
_symmetry.space_group_name_H-M   'P 1'
#
loop_
_entity.id
_entity.type
_entity.pdbx_description
1 polymer ?
#
loop_
_entity_poly.entity_id
_entity_poly.type
_entity_poly.pdbx_seq_one_letter_code
_entity_poly.pdbx_strand_id
1 'polypeptide(L)'
;MGDDHRHLLPLVDALLADGNALEPHPATDEAFRPSQGGYYCQLTKPIDFAVVRALPLSDKVHLVEHADYIWCEHCWAEIYGGGYKRPEVG
;
A
#
# COMPACT_ATOMS: atom_id res chain seq x y z
N MET A 1 -6.29 -20.29 2.41
CA MET A 1 -5.19 -20.55 3.38
C MET A 1 -3.99 -19.80 2.83
N GLY A 2 -3.77 -18.58 3.32
CA GLY A 2 -2.68 -17.70 2.90
C GLY A 2 -3.08 -16.47 2.08
N ASP A 3 -4.33 -15.99 2.14
CA ASP A 3 -4.82 -14.77 1.46
C ASP A 3 -4.36 -13.49 2.17
N ASP A 4 -3.06 -13.44 2.50
CA ASP A 4 -2.58 -12.57 3.55
C ASP A 4 -1.78 -11.40 3.03
N HIS A 5 -2.36 -10.21 3.13
CA HIS A 5 -1.70 -8.93 2.89
C HIS A 5 -0.48 -8.72 3.81
N ARG A 6 -0.27 -9.58 4.82
CA ARG A 6 0.91 -9.59 5.70
C ARG A 6 2.26 -9.61 4.96
N HIS A 7 2.35 -10.19 3.75
CA HIS A 7 3.59 -10.15 2.97
C HIS A 7 3.96 -8.75 2.45
N LEU A 8 3.00 -7.82 2.44
CA LEU A 8 3.22 -6.41 2.08
C LEU A 8 3.56 -5.53 3.29
N LEU A 9 3.47 -6.04 4.52
CA LEU A 9 3.84 -5.28 5.72
C LEU A 9 5.30 -4.77 5.66
N PRO A 10 6.30 -5.56 5.19
CA PRO A 10 7.66 -5.04 5.09
C PRO A 10 7.79 -3.83 4.16
N LEU A 11 6.93 -3.70 3.14
CA LEU A 11 6.92 -2.53 2.25
C LEU A 11 6.37 -1.31 2.99
N VAL A 12 5.28 -1.49 3.74
CA VAL A 12 4.70 -0.42 4.56
C VAL A 12 5.70 0.01 5.63
N ASP A 13 6.29 -0.94 6.37
CA ASP A 13 7.27 -0.66 7.42
C ASP A 13 8.48 0.14 6.89
N ALA A 14 8.98 -0.21 5.70
CA ALA A 14 10.07 0.52 5.06
C ALA A 14 9.67 1.96 4.70
N LEU A 15 8.46 2.17 4.18
CA LEU A 15 7.95 3.50 3.86
C LEU A 15 7.73 4.34 5.11
N LEU A 16 7.27 3.74 6.21
CA LEU A 16 7.15 4.42 7.50
C LEU A 16 8.52 4.76 8.10
N ALA A 17 9.50 3.86 7.99
CA ALA A 17 10.87 4.10 8.43
C ALA A 17 11.56 5.21 7.63
N ASP A 18 11.21 5.39 6.36
CA ASP A 18 11.65 6.49 5.50
C ASP A 18 10.95 7.84 5.80
N GLY A 19 10.03 7.85 6.78
CA GLY A 19 9.38 9.07 7.26
C GLY A 19 8.04 9.37 6.58
N ASN A 20 7.44 8.37 5.92
CA ASN A 20 6.01 8.40 5.61
C ASN A 20 5.18 8.08 6.87
N ALA A 21 3.87 8.27 6.80
CA ALA A 21 2.96 7.91 7.88
C ALA A 21 1.66 7.34 7.29
N LEU A 22 1.02 6.42 8.02
CA LEU A 22 -0.32 5.95 7.70
C LEU A 22 -1.32 7.09 7.85
N GLU A 23 -2.26 7.20 6.92
CA GLU A 23 -3.41 8.08 7.10
C GLU A 23 -4.24 7.58 8.30
N PRO A 24 -4.67 8.42 9.25
CA PRO A 24 -5.50 7.97 10.36
C PRO A 24 -6.84 7.37 9.89
N HIS A 25 -7.34 6.35 10.60
CA HIS A 25 -8.69 5.81 10.36
C HIS A 25 -9.48 5.70 11.66
N PRO A 26 -10.78 6.05 11.66
CA PRO A 26 -11.59 5.99 12.87
C PRO A 26 -11.88 4.57 13.35
N ALA A 27 -11.74 3.54 12.49
CA ALA A 27 -12.16 2.18 12.80
C ALA A 27 -11.02 1.21 13.17
N THR A 28 -9.75 1.54 12.88
CA THR A 28 -8.62 0.64 13.15
C THR A 28 -7.29 1.40 13.11
N ASP A 29 -6.34 0.96 13.93
CA ASP A 29 -4.93 1.40 13.92
C ASP A 29 -4.05 0.51 13.01
N GLU A 30 -4.64 -0.48 12.33
CA GLU A 30 -3.91 -1.36 11.40
C GLU A 30 -3.55 -0.64 10.09
N ALA A 31 -2.39 -1.02 9.53
CA ALA A 31 -1.91 -0.49 8.25
C ALA A 31 -2.84 -0.82 7.09
N PHE A 32 -3.33 -2.06 7.04
CA PHE A 32 -4.22 -2.54 6.00
C PHE A 32 -5.67 -2.56 6.49
N ARG A 33 -6.57 -2.11 5.62
CA ARG A 33 -8.00 -2.04 5.86
C ARG A 33 -8.73 -2.86 4.82
N PRO A 34 -9.83 -3.54 5.15
CA PRO A 34 -10.63 -4.24 4.16
C PRO A 34 -11.24 -3.25 3.15
N SER A 35 -11.24 -3.63 1.87
CA SER A 35 -11.93 -2.96 0.77
C SER A 35 -12.90 -3.92 0.09
N GLN A 36 -13.71 -3.43 -0.86
CA GLN A 36 -14.65 -4.27 -1.61
C GLN A 36 -13.97 -5.41 -2.38
N GLY A 37 -12.70 -5.25 -2.76
CA GLY A 37 -11.94 -6.22 -3.55
C GLY A 37 -10.75 -6.86 -2.84
N GLY A 38 -10.41 -6.45 -1.62
CA GLY A 38 -9.20 -6.94 -0.94
C GLY A 38 -8.86 -6.10 0.27
N TYR A 39 -7.62 -5.61 0.32
CA TYR A 39 -7.13 -4.75 1.39
C TYR A 39 -6.49 -3.50 0.82
N TYR A 40 -6.52 -2.40 1.56
CA TYR A 40 -5.81 -1.20 1.18
C TYR A 40 -5.07 -0.58 2.36
N CYS A 41 -3.92 0.01 2.07
CA CYS A 41 -3.16 0.86 2.97
C CYS A 41 -3.08 2.25 2.36
N GLN A 42 -3.31 3.29 3.14
CA GLN A 42 -3.25 4.68 2.67
C GLN A 42 -2.18 5.43 3.46
N LEU A 43 -1.24 6.05 2.73
CA LEU A 43 -0.17 6.85 3.28
C LEU A 43 -0.52 8.35 3.21
N THR A 44 0.15 9.14 4.05
CA THR A 44 0.00 10.60 4.12
C THR A 44 0.87 11.34 3.10
N LYS A 45 1.98 10.73 2.65
CA LYS A 45 2.88 11.27 1.62
C LYS A 45 2.96 10.34 0.42
N PRO A 46 3.37 10.83 -0.77
CA PRO A 46 3.64 9.96 -1.92
C PRO A 46 4.59 8.81 -1.60
N ILE A 47 4.46 7.71 -2.33
CA ILE A 47 5.32 6.53 -2.17
C ILE A 47 6.72 6.85 -2.69
N ASP A 48 7.73 6.64 -1.85
CA ASP A 48 9.10 6.58 -2.34
C ASP A 48 9.35 5.19 -2.95
N PHE A 49 9.22 5.10 -4.27
CA PHE A 49 9.43 3.85 -5.00
C PHE A 49 10.90 3.39 -5.00
N ALA A 50 11.87 4.27 -4.71
CA ALA A 50 13.26 3.86 -4.58
C ALA A 50 13.44 2.98 -3.33
N VAL A 51 12.78 3.33 -2.23
CA VAL A 51 12.74 2.51 -1.00
C VAL A 51 12.11 1.15 -1.28
N VAL A 52 10.99 1.13 -2.00
CA VAL A 52 10.27 -0.12 -2.32
C VAL A 52 11.09 -1.04 -3.22
N ARG A 53 11.79 -0.48 -4.23
CA ARG A 53 12.66 -1.24 -5.15
C ARG A 53 13.90 -1.82 -4.47
N ALA A 54 14.30 -1.30 -3.31
CA ALA A 54 15.41 -1.85 -2.54
C ALA A 54 15.03 -3.14 -1.77
N LEU A 55 13.73 -3.48 -1.72
CA LEU A 55 13.21 -4.66 -1.03
C LEU A 55 13.08 -5.87 -1.97
N PRO A 56 13.08 -7.10 -1.43
CA PRO A 56 12.75 -8.29 -2.19
C PRO A 56 11.26 -8.31 -2.54
N LEU A 57 10.91 -7.91 -3.76
CA LEU A 57 9.54 -7.91 -4.27
C LEU A 57 9.20 -9.25 -4.96
N SER A 58 7.98 -9.74 -4.75
CA SER A 58 7.42 -10.81 -5.56
C SER A 58 7.08 -10.30 -6.96
N ASP A 59 7.13 -11.18 -7.96
CA ASP A 59 6.62 -10.96 -9.32
C ASP A 59 5.13 -10.59 -9.37
N LYS A 60 4.41 -10.81 -8.26
CA LYS A 60 3.00 -10.47 -8.05
C LYS A 60 2.78 -9.02 -7.61
N VAL A 61 3.85 -8.32 -7.22
CA VAL A 61 3.78 -6.94 -6.73
C VAL A 61 4.11 -5.98 -7.87
N HIS A 62 3.13 -5.15 -8.21
CA HIS A 62 3.18 -4.17 -9.29
C HIS A 62 3.35 -2.77 -8.70
N LEU A 63 4.41 -2.07 -9.12
CA LEU A 63 4.66 -0.68 -8.75
C LEU A 63 4.07 0.25 -9.82
N VAL A 64 3.04 1.00 -9.47
CA VAL A 64 2.31 1.88 -10.40
C VAL A 64 2.68 3.33 -10.14
N GLU A 65 3.94 3.67 -10.46
CA GLU A 65 4.55 4.95 -10.07
C GLU A 65 3.81 6.18 -10.59
N HIS A 66 3.29 6.11 -11.82
CA HIS A 66 2.55 7.21 -12.43
C HIS A 66 1.23 7.54 -11.73
N ALA A 67 0.71 6.60 -10.95
CA ALA A 67 -0.53 6.74 -10.19
C ALA A 67 -0.29 6.68 -8.67
N ASP A 68 0.97 6.69 -8.20
CA ASP A 68 1.32 6.71 -6.78
C ASP A 68 0.68 5.56 -5.96
N TYR A 69 0.66 4.33 -6.52
CA TYR A 69 0.21 3.15 -5.78
C TYR A 69 1.00 1.88 -6.09
N ILE A 70 0.89 0.91 -5.19
CA ILE A 70 1.41 -0.45 -5.32
C ILE A 70 0.22 -1.40 -5.27
N TRP A 71 0.22 -2.40 -6.14
CA TRP A 71 -0.84 -3.41 -6.17
C TRP A 71 -0.25 -4.82 -6.19
N CYS A 72 -0.84 -5.72 -5.42
CA CYS A 72 -0.46 -7.13 -5.43
C CYS A 72 -1.55 -7.98 -6.10
N GLU A 73 -1.24 -8.63 -7.21
CA GLU A 73 -2.19 -9.50 -7.93
C GLU A 73 -2.55 -10.77 -7.14
N HIS A 74 -1.73 -11.15 -6.16
CA HIS A 74 -1.93 -12.36 -5.37
C HIS A 74 -3.01 -12.21 -4.30
N CYS A 75 -2.98 -11.10 -3.53
CA CYS A 75 -3.93 -10.85 -2.43
C CYS A 75 -4.88 -9.68 -2.70
N TRP A 76 -4.77 -9.05 -3.87
CA TRP A 76 -5.54 -7.89 -4.30
C TRP A 76 -5.43 -6.72 -3.32
N ALA A 77 -4.31 -6.65 -2.61
CA ALA A 77 -4.03 -5.56 -1.71
C ALA A 77 -3.36 -4.40 -2.43
N GLU A 78 -3.71 -3.19 -2.02
CA GLU A 78 -3.21 -1.94 -2.59
C GLU A 78 -2.55 -1.08 -1.52
N ILE A 79 -1.46 -0.40 -1.86
CA ILE A 79 -0.84 0.63 -1.01
C ILE A 79 -0.89 1.92 -1.82
N TYR A 80 -1.62 2.90 -1.32
CA TYR A 80 -1.78 4.19 -1.95
C TYR A 80 -0.89 5.23 -1.26
N GLY A 81 -0.17 6.00 -2.06
CA GLY A 81 0.53 7.19 -1.58
C GLY A 81 -0.44 8.34 -1.30
N GLY A 82 0.01 9.33 -0.54
CA GLY A 82 -0.76 10.54 -0.26
C GLY A 82 -1.04 11.40 -1.49
N GLY A 83 -0.36 11.16 -2.60
CA GLY A 83 -0.65 11.78 -3.90
C GLY A 83 -1.76 11.08 -4.68
N TYR A 84 -2.15 9.86 -4.27
CA TYR A 84 -3.22 9.11 -4.92
C TYR A 84 -4.56 9.80 -4.71
N LYS A 85 -5.13 10.31 -5.81
CA LYS A 85 -6.53 10.72 -5.85
C LYS A 85 -7.34 9.50 -6.24
N ARG A 86 -7.99 8.85 -5.26
CA ARG A 86 -9.05 7.89 -5.58
C ARG A 86 -10.00 8.58 -6.55
N PRO A 87 -10.29 8.00 -7.74
CA PRO A 87 -11.29 8.57 -8.60
C PRO A 87 -12.59 8.66 -7.80
N GLU A 88 -13.10 9.89 -7.67
CA GLU A 88 -14.39 10.15 -7.07
C GLU A 88 -15.40 9.29 -7.82
N VAL A 89 -16.00 8.33 -7.13
CA VAL A 89 -17.08 7.52 -7.70
C VAL A 89 -18.27 8.47 -7.81
N GLY A 90 -18.41 9.09 -8.98
CA GLY A 90 -19.58 9.87 -9.36
C GLY A 90 -20.80 9.00 -9.57
#